data_AF-A0A1S4AG25-F1
#
_entry.id   AF-A0A1S4AG25-F1
#
_cell.length_a   1.000
_cell.length_b   1.000
_cell.length_c   1.000
_cell.angle_alpha   90.00
_cell.angle_beta   90.00
_cell.angle_gamma   90.00
#
_symmetry.space_group_name_H-M   'P 1'
#
loop_
_entity.id
_entity.type
_entity.pdbx_description
1 polymer ?
#
loop_
_entity_poly.entity_id
_entity_poly.type
_entity_poly.pdbx_seq_one_letter_code
_entity_poly.pdbx_strand_id
1 'polypeptide(L)'
;MIALATTTSGVAATILSGGRTSHSRFDIPLQTNDTTKTKMSKQSGVAKLIRQAKLIIWDEAPMEKCQIIETVDRSFRDIMDVNVPFGGKVMVFGGDFRQVLPVVPKSTRAETVNASLVKSYLWPLMKKIYFTTNMRARADPNFSNFLLRVGSWDEQTVKKNLICLPEQIVIKHNSDDKAEECLIREIFPSLHQNASSA
;
A
#
# COMPACT_ATOMS: atom_id res chain seq x y z
N MET A 1 -10.14 20.46 -12.69
CA MET A 1 -10.03 19.00 -12.88
C MET A 1 -10.22 18.35 -11.52
N ILE A 2 -11.08 17.34 -11.38
CA ILE A 2 -11.26 16.63 -10.10
C ILE A 2 -10.40 15.37 -10.12
N ALA A 3 -9.56 15.22 -9.10
CA ALA A 3 -8.80 14.01 -8.82
C ALA A 3 -9.23 13.46 -7.44
N LEU A 4 -9.42 12.14 -7.35
CA LEU A 4 -9.75 11.47 -6.10
C LEU A 4 -8.53 10.68 -5.62
N ALA A 5 -8.04 10.99 -4.43
CA ALA A 5 -7.00 10.21 -3.76
C ALA A 5 -7.61 9.19 -2.80
N THR A 6 -7.15 7.95 -2.91
CA THR A 6 -7.58 6.81 -2.09
C THR A 6 -6.40 5.93 -1.73
N THR A 7 -6.55 5.09 -0.72
CA THR A 7 -5.54 4.12 -0.31
C THR A 7 -6.16 2.93 0.42
N THR A 8 -5.43 1.84 0.60
CA THR A 8 -5.92 0.62 1.25
C THR A 8 -5.99 0.72 2.77
N SER A 9 -5.11 1.51 3.41
CA SER A 9 -5.02 1.62 4.87
C SER A 9 -5.47 2.98 5.41
N GLY A 10 -6.07 2.98 6.60
CA GLY A 10 -6.46 4.22 7.29
C GLY A 10 -5.27 5.13 7.62
N VAL A 11 -4.13 4.55 7.99
CA VAL A 11 -2.90 5.32 8.31
C VAL A 11 -2.33 5.97 7.06
N ALA A 12 -2.29 5.26 5.93
CA ALA A 12 -1.89 5.87 4.66
C ALA A 12 -2.84 6.99 4.25
N ALA A 13 -4.14 6.88 4.58
CA ALA A 13 -5.14 7.86 4.18
C ALA A 13 -4.95 9.21 4.88
N THR A 14 -4.38 9.25 6.09
CA THR A 14 -4.10 10.50 6.81
C THR A 14 -2.95 11.31 6.21
N ILE A 15 -2.05 10.64 5.48
CA ILE A 15 -0.91 11.25 4.81
C ILE A 15 -1.32 11.88 3.47
N LEU A 16 -2.38 11.35 2.84
CA LEU A 16 -2.94 11.87 1.59
C LEU A 16 -3.86 13.07 1.88
N SER A 17 -3.62 14.21 1.21
CA SER A 17 -4.49 15.38 1.34
C SER A 17 -5.93 15.06 0.89
N GLY A 18 -6.88 15.12 1.83
CA GLY A 18 -8.27 14.71 1.59
C GLY A 18 -8.45 13.21 1.32
N GLY A 19 -7.45 12.42 1.69
CA GLY A 19 -7.39 10.97 1.52
C GLY A 19 -8.52 10.26 2.26
N ARG A 20 -8.97 9.16 1.68
CA ARG A 20 -9.89 8.21 2.30
C ARG A 20 -9.48 6.80 1.94
N THR A 21 -9.85 5.84 2.77
CA THR A 21 -9.68 4.44 2.40
C THR A 21 -10.52 4.11 1.17
N SER A 22 -10.06 3.18 0.34
CA SER A 22 -10.78 2.67 -0.84
C SER A 22 -12.20 2.23 -0.47
N HIS A 23 -12.32 1.50 0.65
CA HIS A 23 -13.58 0.99 1.14
C HIS A 23 -14.57 2.10 1.49
N SER A 24 -14.12 3.15 2.20
CA SER A 24 -14.99 4.27 2.56
C SER A 24 -15.28 5.20 1.38
N ARG A 25 -14.34 5.36 0.44
CA ARG A 25 -14.53 6.21 -0.73
C ARG A 25 -15.53 5.62 -1.72
N PHE A 26 -15.47 4.31 -1.95
CA PHE A 26 -16.25 3.63 -2.96
C PHE A 26 -17.35 2.73 -2.38
N ASP A 27 -17.61 2.80 -1.07
CA ASP A 27 -18.65 2.01 -0.40
C ASP A 27 -18.55 0.51 -0.74
N ILE A 28 -17.33 -0.02 -0.58
CA ILE A 28 -16.99 -1.41 -0.92
C ILE A 28 -17.48 -2.31 0.22
N PRO A 29 -18.28 -3.36 -0.07
CA PRO A 29 -18.62 -4.37 0.92
C PRO A 29 -17.38 -5.07 1.48
N LEU A 30 -17.39 -5.41 2.77
CA LEU A 30 -16.31 -6.18 3.39
C LEU A 30 -16.20 -7.60 2.83
N GLN A 31 -17.33 -8.17 2.41
CA GLN A 31 -17.41 -9.48 1.76
C GLN A 31 -17.65 -9.25 0.27
N THR A 32 -16.68 -9.63 -0.56
CA THR A 32 -16.76 -9.52 -2.01
C THR A 32 -16.60 -10.89 -2.66
N ASN A 33 -17.30 -11.09 -3.77
CA ASN A 33 -17.18 -12.23 -4.66
C ASN A 33 -17.09 -11.74 -6.12
N ASP A 34 -17.00 -12.66 -7.07
CA ASP A 34 -16.73 -12.35 -8.47
C ASP A 34 -17.86 -11.60 -9.19
N THR A 35 -19.07 -11.56 -8.60
CA THR A 35 -20.22 -10.81 -9.12
C THR A 35 -20.55 -9.56 -8.30
N THR A 36 -19.84 -9.34 -7.19
CA THR A 36 -20.11 -8.23 -6.28
C THR A 36 -19.83 -6.90 -6.97
N LYS A 37 -20.73 -5.94 -6.72
CA LYS A 37 -20.58 -4.51 -7.00
C LYS A 37 -20.56 -3.75 -5.67
N THR A 38 -20.08 -2.52 -5.70
CA THR A 38 -20.17 -1.59 -4.57
C THR A 38 -21.62 -1.28 -4.23
N LYS A 39 -21.89 -0.88 -2.99
CA LYS A 39 -23.26 -0.50 -2.55
C LYS A 39 -23.70 0.87 -3.08
N MET A 40 -22.82 1.58 -3.80
CA MET A 40 -23.10 2.88 -4.37
C MET A 40 -24.26 2.83 -5.39
N SER A 41 -25.33 3.57 -5.09
CA SER A 41 -26.38 3.86 -6.07
C SER A 41 -25.88 4.82 -7.16
N LYS A 42 -26.36 4.65 -8.40
CA LYS A 42 -26.08 5.56 -9.53
C LYS A 42 -26.50 7.00 -9.25
N GLN A 43 -27.47 7.23 -8.38
CA GLN A 43 -27.99 8.55 -8.02
C GLN A 43 -27.25 9.19 -6.83
N SER A 44 -26.39 8.43 -6.15
CA SER A 44 -25.66 8.89 -4.96
C SER A 44 -24.73 10.07 -5.26
N GLY A 45 -24.43 10.88 -4.23
CA GLY A 45 -23.44 11.95 -4.31
C GLY A 45 -22.04 11.43 -4.69
N VAL A 46 -21.68 10.23 -4.23
CA VAL A 46 -20.41 9.58 -4.58
C VAL A 46 -20.36 9.21 -6.06
N ALA A 47 -21.44 8.67 -6.62
CA ALA A 47 -21.53 8.39 -8.06
C ALA A 47 -21.42 9.67 -8.90
N LYS A 48 -22.04 10.79 -8.46
CA LYS A 48 -21.86 12.10 -9.11
C LYS A 48 -20.40 12.54 -9.07
N LEU A 49 -19.73 12.38 -7.93
CA LEU A 49 -18.31 12.71 -7.77
C LEU A 49 -17.43 11.86 -8.70
N ILE A 50 -17.68 10.55 -8.79
CA ILE A 50 -16.96 9.64 -9.71
C ILE A 50 -17.17 10.08 -11.17
N ARG A 51 -18.39 10.45 -11.57
CA ARG A 51 -18.67 10.95 -12.92
C ARG A 51 -17.84 12.19 -13.26
N GLN A 52 -17.70 13.12 -12.32
CA GLN A 52 -16.92 14.34 -12.53
C GLN A 52 -15.41 14.14 -12.40
N ALA A 53 -14.96 13.16 -11.62
CA ALA A 53 -13.55 12.82 -11.46
C ALA A 53 -12.95 12.39 -12.80
N LYS A 54 -11.78 12.94 -13.15
CA LYS A 54 -11.02 12.53 -14.34
C LYS A 54 -9.90 11.55 -13.99
N LEU A 55 -9.38 11.65 -12.76
CA LEU A 55 -8.26 10.88 -12.26
C LEU A 55 -8.61 10.30 -10.90
N ILE A 56 -8.24 9.04 -10.68
CA ILE A 56 -8.37 8.36 -9.40
C ILE A 56 -7.03 7.73 -9.07
N ILE A 57 -6.47 8.12 -7.93
CA ILE A 57 -5.21 7.61 -7.41
C ILE A 57 -5.51 6.64 -6.27
N TRP A 58 -4.91 5.48 -6.32
CA TRP A 58 -5.03 4.45 -5.29
C TRP A 58 -3.64 4.06 -4.82
N ASP A 59 -3.25 4.61 -3.68
CA ASP A 59 -1.97 4.34 -3.04
C ASP A 59 -2.01 3.06 -2.19
N GLU A 60 -0.88 2.41 -2.02
CA GLU A 60 -0.75 1.10 -1.37
C GLU A 60 -1.67 0.01 -1.96
N ALA A 61 -1.95 0.10 -3.27
CA ALA A 61 -2.79 -0.84 -4.00
C ALA A 61 -2.34 -2.30 -3.95
N PRO A 62 -1.02 -2.65 -3.90
CA PRO A 62 -0.57 -4.04 -3.78
C PRO A 62 -1.08 -4.76 -2.52
N MET A 63 -1.45 -4.03 -1.47
CA MET A 63 -2.02 -4.60 -0.25
C MET A 63 -3.50 -5.00 -0.41
N GLU A 64 -4.17 -4.57 -1.48
CA GLU A 64 -5.58 -4.87 -1.73
C GLU A 64 -5.76 -6.20 -2.45
N LYS A 65 -6.84 -6.92 -2.14
CA LYS A 65 -7.21 -8.10 -2.92
C LYS A 65 -7.64 -7.69 -4.32
N CYS A 66 -7.21 -8.43 -5.35
CA CYS A 66 -7.62 -8.19 -6.73
C CYS A 66 -9.15 -8.11 -6.89
N GLN A 67 -9.90 -8.99 -6.22
CA GLN A 67 -11.37 -9.03 -6.25
C GLN A 67 -12.03 -7.70 -5.83
N ILE A 68 -11.39 -6.95 -4.93
CA ILE A 68 -11.89 -5.66 -4.47
C ILE A 68 -11.68 -4.60 -5.56
N ILE A 69 -10.52 -4.59 -6.21
CA ILE A 69 -10.23 -3.70 -7.33
C ILE A 69 -11.16 -4.00 -8.51
N GLU A 70 -11.41 -5.27 -8.78
CA GLU A 70 -12.35 -5.73 -9.82
C GLU A 70 -13.80 -5.38 -9.50
N THR A 71 -14.19 -5.41 -8.22
CA THR A 71 -15.50 -4.94 -7.75
C THR A 71 -15.67 -3.45 -8.04
N VAL A 72 -14.65 -2.64 -7.79
CA VAL A 72 -14.65 -1.21 -8.12
C VAL A 72 -14.75 -0.99 -9.63
N ASP A 73 -13.99 -1.74 -10.43
CA ASP A 73 -14.07 -1.71 -11.89
C ASP A 73 -15.50 -1.98 -12.39
N ARG A 74 -16.11 -3.10 -11.97
CA ARG A 74 -17.50 -3.46 -12.33
C ARG A 74 -18.49 -2.36 -11.96
N SER A 75 -18.27 -1.72 -10.82
CA SER A 75 -19.15 -0.67 -10.30
C SER A 75 -18.99 0.64 -11.08
N PHE A 76 -17.78 0.99 -11.48
CA PHE A 76 -17.54 2.18 -12.29
C PHE A 76 -18.08 2.02 -13.70
N ARG A 77 -17.92 0.83 -14.32
CA ARG A 77 -18.56 0.52 -15.60
C ARG A 77 -20.06 0.77 -15.56
N ASP A 78 -20.71 0.34 -14.48
CA ASP A 78 -22.14 0.51 -14.26
C ASP A 78 -22.52 1.98 -13.97
N ILE A 79 -21.77 2.69 -13.12
CA ILE A 79 -22.04 4.10 -12.78
C ILE A 79 -21.88 5.03 -14.00
N MET A 80 -20.88 4.74 -14.83
CA MET A 80 -20.54 5.49 -16.04
C MET A 80 -21.37 5.06 -17.25
N ASP A 81 -21.99 3.88 -17.20
CA ASP A 81 -22.69 3.25 -18.32
C ASP A 81 -21.77 3.02 -19.54
N VAL A 82 -20.52 2.63 -19.28
CA VAL A 82 -19.50 2.38 -20.30
C VAL A 82 -18.76 1.08 -19.96
N ASN A 83 -18.81 0.09 -20.86
CA ASN A 83 -18.18 -1.21 -20.66
C ASN A 83 -16.69 -1.24 -21.09
N VAL A 84 -15.91 -0.33 -20.53
CA VAL A 84 -14.44 -0.33 -20.62
C VAL A 84 -13.87 -0.29 -19.19
N PRO A 85 -12.61 -0.71 -18.96
CA PRO A 85 -12.04 -0.71 -17.61
C PRO A 85 -12.31 0.61 -16.85
N PHE A 86 -12.81 0.48 -15.64
CA PHE A 86 -13.19 1.55 -14.73
C PHE A 86 -14.16 2.59 -15.32
N GLY A 87 -15.00 2.20 -16.28
CA GLY A 87 -15.91 3.13 -16.95
C GLY A 87 -15.19 4.27 -17.69
N GLY A 88 -13.95 4.02 -18.13
CA GLY A 88 -13.12 4.99 -18.85
C GLY A 88 -12.39 5.98 -17.95
N LYS A 89 -12.39 5.77 -16.62
CA LYS A 89 -11.63 6.61 -15.69
C LYS A 89 -10.14 6.30 -15.75
N VAL A 90 -9.33 7.34 -15.62
CA VAL A 90 -7.89 7.18 -15.48
C VAL A 90 -7.60 6.74 -14.05
N MET A 91 -7.14 5.50 -13.91
CA MET A 91 -6.71 4.92 -12.64
C MET A 91 -5.18 4.96 -12.54
N VAL A 92 -4.66 5.43 -11.42
CA VAL A 92 -3.23 5.36 -11.08
C VAL A 92 -3.09 4.58 -9.79
N PHE A 93 -2.52 3.38 -9.89
CA PHE A 93 -2.20 2.54 -8.75
C PHE A 93 -0.76 2.80 -8.31
N GLY A 94 -0.57 3.12 -7.03
CA GLY A 94 0.72 3.30 -6.38
C GLY A 94 0.94 2.23 -5.32
N GLY A 95 2.21 1.97 -5.01
CA GLY A 95 2.65 1.03 -3.97
C GLY A 95 3.85 0.20 -4.40
N ASP A 96 4.37 -0.59 -3.48
CA ASP A 96 5.53 -1.45 -3.71
C ASP A 96 5.19 -2.91 -3.40
N PHE A 97 5.30 -3.78 -4.41
CA PHE A 97 5.04 -5.22 -4.28
C PHE A 97 6.07 -5.97 -3.42
N ARG A 98 7.20 -5.33 -3.09
CA ARG A 98 8.20 -5.84 -2.14
C ARG A 98 7.80 -5.60 -0.69
N GLN A 99 6.72 -4.86 -0.44
CA GLN A 99 6.14 -4.68 0.88
C GLN A 99 5.12 -5.79 1.17
N VAL A 100 4.03 -5.44 1.85
CA VAL A 100 3.05 -6.41 2.36
C VAL A 100 2.09 -6.81 1.24
N LEU A 101 1.93 -8.13 1.05
CA LEU A 101 0.93 -8.71 0.16
C LEU A 101 -0.48 -8.62 0.77
N PRO A 102 -1.55 -8.85 0.00
CA PRO A 102 -2.91 -8.81 0.53
C PRO A 102 -3.10 -9.78 1.69
N VAL A 103 -3.78 -9.31 2.74
CA VAL A 103 -4.04 -10.12 3.93
C VAL A 103 -5.14 -11.14 3.62
N VAL A 104 -4.78 -12.41 3.58
CA VAL A 104 -5.70 -13.54 3.45
C VAL A 104 -5.51 -14.46 4.66
N PRO A 105 -6.41 -14.41 5.67
CA PRO A 105 -6.25 -15.19 6.89
C PRO A 105 -6.17 -16.68 6.60
N LYS A 106 -5.19 -17.36 7.20
CA LYS A 106 -4.96 -18.81 7.08
C LYS A 106 -4.72 -19.31 5.64
N SER A 107 -4.23 -18.44 4.75
CA SER A 107 -3.94 -18.82 3.36
C SER A 107 -2.58 -19.47 3.19
N THR A 108 -2.50 -20.37 2.23
CA THR A 108 -1.25 -20.82 1.60
C THR A 108 -0.61 -19.72 0.76
N ARG A 109 0.68 -19.87 0.43
CA ARG A 109 1.40 -18.94 -0.47
C ARG A 109 0.70 -18.81 -1.83
N ALA A 110 0.20 -19.92 -2.37
CA ALA A 110 -0.49 -19.93 -3.67
C ALA A 110 -1.79 -19.10 -3.61
N GLU A 111 -2.56 -19.22 -2.53
CA GLU A 111 -3.78 -18.43 -2.32
C GLU A 111 -3.48 -16.94 -2.13
N THR A 112 -2.43 -16.57 -1.38
CA THR A 112 -2.01 -15.16 -1.26
C THR A 112 -1.63 -14.57 -2.63
N VAL A 113 -0.90 -15.34 -3.45
CA VAL A 113 -0.55 -14.92 -4.82
C VAL A 113 -1.82 -14.79 -5.67
N ASN A 114 -2.76 -15.73 -5.58
CA ASN A 114 -4.04 -15.67 -6.30
C ASN A 114 -4.89 -14.45 -5.91
N ALA A 115 -4.81 -13.99 -4.67
CA ALA A 115 -5.50 -12.79 -4.21
C ALA A 115 -4.80 -11.48 -4.63
N SER A 116 -3.58 -11.53 -5.17
CA SER A 116 -2.81 -10.33 -5.50
C SER A 116 -3.29 -9.65 -6.79
N LEU A 117 -3.06 -8.33 -6.89
CA LEU A 117 -3.39 -7.54 -8.07
C LEU A 117 -2.80 -8.12 -9.36
N VAL A 118 -1.63 -8.77 -9.31
CA VAL A 118 -0.99 -9.35 -10.50
C VAL A 118 -1.79 -10.50 -11.13
N LYS A 119 -2.75 -11.06 -10.40
CA LYS A 119 -3.67 -12.11 -10.87
C LYS A 119 -4.99 -11.57 -11.41
N SER A 120 -5.23 -10.27 -11.30
CA SER A 120 -6.44 -9.65 -11.84
C SER A 120 -6.44 -9.65 -13.37
N TYR A 121 -7.62 -9.77 -13.99
CA TYR A 121 -7.78 -9.54 -15.43
C TYR A 121 -7.42 -8.11 -15.85
N LEU A 122 -7.38 -7.16 -14.91
CA LEU A 122 -6.98 -5.77 -15.16
C LEU A 122 -5.47 -5.61 -15.31
N TRP A 123 -4.67 -6.46 -14.66
CA TRP A 123 -3.21 -6.37 -14.65
C TRP A 123 -2.54 -6.30 -16.04
N PRO A 124 -2.90 -7.15 -17.03
CA PRO A 124 -2.32 -7.06 -18.37
C PRO A 124 -2.64 -5.75 -19.08
N LEU A 125 -3.75 -5.08 -18.73
CA LEU A 125 -4.19 -3.82 -19.33
C LEU A 125 -3.45 -2.60 -18.76
N MET A 126 -2.78 -2.75 -17.61
CA MET A 126 -2.10 -1.65 -16.94
C MET A 126 -0.74 -1.36 -17.59
N LYS A 127 -0.42 -0.07 -17.74
CA LYS A 127 0.94 0.39 -18.05
C LYS A 127 1.75 0.44 -16.75
N LYS A 128 2.92 -0.22 -16.74
CA LYS A 128 3.82 -0.26 -15.58
C LYS A 128 4.85 0.85 -15.69
N ILE A 129 5.01 1.61 -14.61
CA ILE A 129 6.01 2.67 -14.47
C ILE A 129 6.77 2.35 -13.18
N TYR A 130 8.10 2.41 -13.25
CA TYR A 130 8.97 2.06 -12.14
C TYR A 130 9.74 3.30 -11.71
N PHE A 131 9.76 3.56 -10.41
CA PHE A 131 10.67 4.54 -9.82
C PHE A 131 11.93 3.83 -9.34
N THR A 132 13.09 4.30 -9.80
CA THR A 132 14.39 3.67 -9.53
C THR A 132 15.19 4.38 -8.45
N THR A 133 14.86 5.64 -8.15
CA THR A 133 15.59 6.47 -7.19
C THR A 133 14.88 6.49 -5.84
N ASN A 134 15.55 5.97 -4.80
CA ASN A 134 15.06 6.08 -3.43
C ASN A 134 15.35 7.47 -2.87
N MET A 135 14.32 8.32 -2.80
CA MET A 135 14.47 9.69 -2.31
C MET A 135 14.62 9.77 -0.79
N ARG A 136 14.12 8.79 -0.02
CA ARG A 136 14.15 8.78 1.45
C ARG A 136 15.56 8.52 1.99
N ALA A 137 16.26 7.56 1.40
CA ALA A 137 17.62 7.18 1.78
C ALA A 137 18.67 7.70 0.78
N ARG A 138 18.37 8.79 0.06
CA ARG A 138 19.26 9.32 -0.99
C ARG A 138 20.65 9.68 -0.49
N ALA A 139 20.76 10.15 0.75
CA ALA A 139 22.02 10.52 1.38
C ALA A 139 22.85 9.31 1.85
N ASP A 140 22.27 8.11 1.87
CA ASP A 140 22.94 6.87 2.28
C ASP A 140 22.73 5.75 1.24
N PRO A 141 23.54 5.73 0.18
CA PRO A 141 23.46 4.70 -0.85
C PRO A 141 23.64 3.29 -0.30
N ASN A 142 24.50 3.10 0.69
CA ASN A 142 24.77 1.78 1.28
C ASN A 142 23.53 1.21 1.95
N PHE A 143 22.88 2.00 2.80
CA PHE A 143 21.63 1.62 3.44
C PHE A 143 20.49 1.43 2.43
N SER A 144 20.37 2.34 1.44
CA SER A 144 19.34 2.23 0.41
C SER A 144 19.48 0.94 -0.42
N ASN A 145 20.70 0.56 -0.79
CA ASN A 145 20.99 -0.66 -1.52
C ASN A 145 20.74 -1.91 -0.66
N PHE A 146 21.08 -1.86 0.62
CA PHE A 146 20.73 -2.93 1.57
C PHE A 146 19.22 -3.15 1.65
N LEU A 147 18.42 -2.09 1.83
CA LEU A 147 16.95 -2.19 1.86
C LEU A 147 16.38 -2.79 0.57
N LEU A 148 16.95 -2.43 -0.59
CA LEU A 148 16.54 -2.98 -1.87
C LEU A 148 16.83 -4.49 -1.97
N ARG A 149 18.01 -4.95 -1.55
CA ARG A 149 18.34 -6.39 -1.54
C ARG A 149 17.43 -7.17 -0.60
N VAL A 150 17.13 -6.62 0.58
CA VAL A 150 16.19 -7.24 1.53
C VAL A 150 14.80 -7.36 0.90
N GLY A 151 14.26 -6.28 0.33
CA GLY A 151 12.92 -6.28 -0.28
C GLY A 151 12.81 -7.18 -1.51
N SER A 152 13.89 -7.36 -2.27
CA SER A 152 13.94 -8.24 -3.43
C SER A 152 14.24 -9.71 -3.09
N TRP A 153 14.48 -10.03 -1.81
CA TRP A 153 14.93 -11.36 -1.35
C TRP A 153 16.31 -11.78 -1.87
N ASP A 154 17.17 -10.80 -2.19
CA ASP A 154 18.55 -11.01 -2.68
C ASP A 154 19.61 -10.93 -1.56
N GLU A 155 19.23 -10.52 -0.34
CA GLU A 155 20.14 -10.43 0.80
C GLU A 155 20.48 -11.82 1.37
N GLN A 156 21.75 -12.04 1.72
CA GLN A 156 22.19 -13.35 2.21
C GLN A 156 21.57 -13.66 3.58
N THR A 157 20.98 -14.85 3.69
CA THR A 157 20.40 -15.32 4.96
C THR A 157 21.45 -16.10 5.75
N VAL A 158 21.51 -15.86 7.06
CA VAL A 158 22.43 -16.54 7.97
C VAL A 158 21.82 -17.86 8.45
N LYS A 159 20.53 -17.88 8.78
CA LYS A 159 19.81 -19.07 9.27
C LYS A 159 18.30 -18.91 9.11
N LYS A 160 17.59 -19.91 8.56
CA LYS A 160 16.11 -20.00 8.54
C LYS A 160 15.41 -18.67 8.16
N ASN A 161 15.83 -18.03 7.07
CA ASN A 161 15.30 -16.75 6.57
C ASN A 161 15.64 -15.50 7.43
N LEU A 162 16.58 -15.61 8.36
CA LEU A 162 17.11 -14.45 9.08
C LEU A 162 18.25 -13.82 8.29
N ILE A 163 18.22 -12.51 8.15
CA ILE A 163 19.32 -11.70 7.60
C ILE A 163 20.18 -11.15 8.72
N CYS A 164 21.47 -10.97 8.48
CA CYS A 164 22.32 -10.20 9.39
C CYS A 164 22.10 -8.71 9.11
N LEU A 165 21.91 -7.90 10.16
CA LEU A 165 21.87 -6.46 9.99
C LEU A 165 23.32 -5.93 9.80
N PRO A 166 23.56 -5.01 8.85
CA PRO A 166 24.85 -4.36 8.73
C PRO A 166 25.27 -3.67 10.03
N GLU A 167 26.55 -3.76 10.41
CA GLU A 167 27.04 -3.18 11.67
C GLU A 167 26.74 -1.69 11.80
N GLN A 168 26.64 -0.96 10.67
CA GLN A 168 26.38 0.48 10.67
C GLN A 168 24.98 0.86 11.16
N ILE A 169 24.03 -0.08 11.15
CA ILE A 169 22.64 0.15 11.60
C ILE A 169 22.32 -0.57 12.91
N VAL A 170 23.29 -1.24 13.51
CA VAL A 170 23.14 -1.96 14.78
C VAL A 170 23.62 -1.08 15.92
N ILE A 171 22.72 -0.80 16.86
CA ILE A 171 23.08 -0.16 18.13
C ILE A 171 23.64 -1.24 19.05
N LYS A 172 24.94 -1.13 19.35
CA LYS A 172 25.63 -2.03 20.28
C LYS A 172 25.18 -1.70 21.70
N HIS A 173 24.91 -2.72 22.51
CA HIS A 173 24.62 -2.61 23.93
C HIS A 173 25.57 -3.52 24.70
N ASN A 174 25.92 -3.11 25.92
CA ASN A 174 26.66 -3.96 26.84
C ASN A 174 25.71 -4.96 27.50
N SER A 175 26.24 -6.06 28.02
CA SER A 175 25.43 -7.12 28.67
C SER A 175 24.58 -6.63 29.85
N ASP A 176 25.00 -5.53 30.46
CA ASP A 176 24.41 -5.02 31.71
C ASP A 176 23.29 -3.98 31.44
N ASP A 177 23.22 -3.44 30.22
CA ASP A 177 22.20 -2.47 29.81
C ASP A 177 21.03 -3.18 29.12
N LYS A 178 19.81 -2.71 29.38
CA LYS A 178 18.67 -3.18 28.60
C LYS A 178 18.76 -2.62 27.18
N ALA A 179 18.82 -3.51 26.19
CA ALA A 179 18.91 -3.16 24.77
C ALA A 179 17.84 -2.15 24.32
N GLU A 180 16.63 -2.24 24.87
CA GLU A 180 15.52 -1.31 24.59
C GLU A 180 15.83 0.12 25.05
N GLU A 181 16.43 0.29 26.23
CA GLU A 181 16.80 1.61 26.76
C GLU A 181 17.93 2.24 25.93
N CYS A 182 18.91 1.43 25.49
CA CYS A 182 19.94 1.87 24.54
C CYS A 182 19.33 2.36 23.22
N LEU A 183 18.38 1.58 22.66
CA LEU A 183 17.70 1.95 21.41
C LEU A 183 16.92 3.26 21.55
N ILE A 184 16.15 3.41 22.63
CA ILE A 184 15.37 4.63 22.89
C ILE A 184 16.30 5.84 23.02
N ARG A 185 17.41 5.71 23.75
CA ARG A 185 18.36 6.81 23.97
C ARG A 185 19.06 7.24 22.68
N GLU A 186 19.45 6.30 21.82
CA GLU A 186 20.11 6.62 20.55
C GLU A 186 19.14 7.25 19.53
N ILE A 187 17.91 6.73 19.43
CA ILE A 187 16.94 7.23 18.44
C ILE A 187 16.25 8.52 18.93
N PHE A 188 16.03 8.66 20.23
CA PHE A 188 15.36 9.80 20.86
C PHE A 188 16.18 10.37 22.02
N PRO A 189 17.36 10.97 21.75
CA PRO A 189 18.28 11.43 22.80
C PRO A 189 17.68 12.48 23.74
N SER A 190 16.67 13.22 23.28
CA SER A 190 15.97 14.26 24.07
C SER A 190 14.53 13.88 24.42
N LEU A 191 14.17 12.59 24.44
CA LEU A 191 12.79 12.14 24.65
C LEU A 191 12.16 12.75 25.91
N HIS A 192 12.87 12.73 27.04
CA HIS A 192 12.37 13.26 28.30
C HIS A 192 12.21 14.79 28.32
N GLN A 193 13.04 15.52 27.58
CA GLN A 193 12.93 16.97 27.44
C GLN A 193 11.73 17.36 26.56
N ASN A 194 11.48 16.57 25.51
CA ASN A 194 10.38 16.82 24.56
C ASN A 194 9.03 16.29 25.07
N ALA A 195 9.02 15.31 25.96
CA ALA A 195 7.78 14.71 26.50
C ALA A 195 6.97 15.67 27.38
N SER A 196 7.61 16.68 27.99
CA SER A 196 6.96 17.68 28.84
C SER A 196 6.61 18.99 28.11
N SER A 197 6.91 19.09 26.82
CA SER A 197 6.69 20.29 26.01
C SER A 197 5.36 20.29 25.22
N ALA A 198 4.44 19.38 25.57
CA ALA A 198 3.12 19.21 24.95
C ALA A 198 1.99 19.77 25.84
#